data_AF-A0AAV0GL83-F1
#
_entry.id   AF-A0AAV0GL83-F1
#
_cell.length_a   1.000
_cell.length_b   1.000
_cell.length_c   1.000
_cell.angle_alpha   90.00
_cell.angle_beta   90.00
_cell.angle_gamma   90.00
#
_symmetry.space_group_name_H-M   'P 1'
#
loop_
_entity.id
_entity.type
_entity.pdbx_description
1 polymer ?
#
loop_
_entity_poly.entity_id
_entity_poly.type
_entity_poly.pdbx_seq_one_letter_code
_entity_poly.pdbx_strand_id
1 'polypeptide(L)'
;MRTLFRDDEEKDFFQIPFEASYGHLQSKLKDRSGRQDCDLGNNQFSSCISKLYGIRRDDRQRDYTIASAFLVFIQMLSESMRLRKFNRKVADVVQPTHGVYGQFQADEFDMSCQNNWRTLSEAILEQNKVTDKLKRAITLGFHRVVDTVRKAKKIVQLLKRKRCEEKSIQLQ
;
A
#
# COMPACT_ATOMS: atom_id res chain seq x y z
N MET A 1 -39.21 3.84 -11.41
CA MET A 1 -38.32 4.63 -10.55
C MET A 1 -38.38 4.03 -9.15
N ARG A 2 -37.47 3.10 -8.80
CA ARG A 2 -37.46 2.41 -7.50
C ARG A 2 -36.61 3.23 -6.52
N THR A 3 -37.21 3.57 -5.39
CA THR A 3 -36.64 4.28 -4.25
C THR A 3 -35.41 3.53 -3.72
N LEU A 4 -34.28 4.24 -3.64
CA LEU A 4 -32.93 3.71 -3.42
C LEU A 4 -32.46 3.74 -1.96
N PHE A 5 -33.31 4.17 -1.03
CA PHE A 5 -32.97 4.24 0.38
C PHE A 5 -34.16 3.71 1.18
N ARG A 6 -34.04 2.45 1.58
CA ARG A 6 -34.84 1.89 2.66
C ARG A 6 -34.10 2.29 3.93
N ASP A 7 -34.56 3.38 4.53
CA ASP A 7 -34.31 3.65 5.94
C ASP A 7 -34.92 2.49 6.76
N ASP A 8 -34.29 2.13 7.87
CA ASP A 8 -34.66 1.08 8.85
C ASP A 8 -33.87 -0.25 8.84
N GLU A 9 -32.55 -0.20 8.65
CA GLU A 9 -31.68 -1.24 9.21
C GLU A 9 -30.59 -0.59 10.07
N GLU A 10 -30.62 -0.91 11.36
CA GLU A 10 -29.50 -0.82 12.30
C GLU A 10 -28.21 -1.06 11.50
N LYS A 11 -27.33 -0.05 11.41
CA LYS A 11 -26.08 -0.13 10.65
C LYS A 11 -25.16 -1.11 11.38
N ASP A 12 -25.42 -2.38 11.17
CA ASP A 12 -24.57 -3.49 11.51
C ASP A 12 -23.35 -3.34 10.59
N PHE A 13 -22.40 -2.51 11.07
CA PHE A 13 -21.19 -2.18 10.35
C PHE A 13 -20.53 -3.48 9.95
N PHE A 14 -20.44 -3.72 8.65
CA PHE A 14 -19.81 -4.90 8.10
C PHE A 14 -18.34 -4.91 8.53
N GLN A 15 -18.02 -5.66 9.59
CA GLN A 15 -16.69 -5.73 10.15
C GLN A 15 -15.88 -6.78 9.39
N ILE A 16 -14.79 -6.34 8.77
CA ILE A 16 -13.83 -7.24 8.15
C ILE A 16 -13.04 -7.91 9.29
N PRO A 17 -13.09 -9.25 9.44
CA PRO A 17 -12.55 -9.96 10.61
C PRO A 17 -11.04 -10.19 10.51
N PHE A 18 -10.30 -9.29 9.87
CA PHE A 18 -8.85 -9.36 9.71
C PHE A 18 -8.25 -7.98 9.49
N GLU A 19 -6.99 -7.84 9.87
CA GLU A 19 -6.25 -6.60 9.69
C GLU A 19 -5.86 -6.37 8.23
N ALA A 20 -5.70 -5.09 7.87
CA ALA A 20 -5.23 -4.67 6.54
C ALA A 20 -3.70 -4.73 6.38
N SER A 21 -2.98 -5.55 7.16
CA SER A 21 -1.55 -5.76 6.98
C SER A 21 -1.27 -6.80 5.89
N TYR A 22 -0.18 -6.64 5.12
CA TYR A 22 0.14 -7.57 4.03
C TYR A 22 0.16 -9.04 4.47
N GLY A 23 0.65 -9.34 5.67
CA GLY A 23 0.66 -10.70 6.21
C GLY A 23 -0.75 -11.28 6.40
N HIS A 24 -1.68 -10.51 6.96
CA HIS A 24 -3.07 -10.94 7.15
C HIS A 24 -3.84 -11.03 5.84
N LEU A 25 -3.59 -10.11 4.89
CA LEU A 25 -4.23 -10.16 3.58
C LEU A 25 -3.75 -11.37 2.77
N GLN A 26 -2.44 -11.63 2.75
CA GLN A 26 -1.88 -12.78 2.04
C GLN A 26 -2.30 -14.12 2.66
N SER A 27 -2.54 -14.19 3.98
CA SER A 27 -3.00 -15.43 4.62
C SER A 27 -4.42 -15.86 4.21
N LYS A 28 -5.19 -14.96 3.58
CA LYS A 28 -6.52 -15.27 3.01
C LYS A 28 -6.46 -15.76 1.57
N LEU A 29 -5.27 -15.76 0.94
CA LEU A 29 -5.09 -16.27 -0.41
C LEU A 29 -4.90 -17.79 -0.39
N LYS A 30 -5.60 -18.49 -1.29
CA LYS A 30 -5.66 -19.97 -1.29
C LYS A 30 -4.38 -20.66 -1.74
N ASP A 31 -3.60 -20.04 -2.64
CA ASP A 31 -2.57 -20.74 -3.41
C ASP A 31 -1.13 -20.39 -2.99
N ARG A 32 -0.93 -19.88 -1.77
CA ARG A 32 0.36 -19.28 -1.32
C ARG A 32 0.88 -18.15 -2.21
N SER A 33 0.07 -17.70 -3.18
CA SER A 33 0.30 -16.49 -3.95
C SER A 33 0.44 -15.33 -2.98
N GLY A 34 1.52 -14.57 -3.10
CA GLY A 34 1.72 -13.35 -2.33
C GLY A 34 1.34 -12.12 -3.14
N ARG A 35 1.57 -10.94 -2.56
CA ARG A 35 1.30 -9.68 -3.26
C ARG A 35 2.20 -9.47 -4.50
N GLN A 36 3.33 -10.18 -4.58
CA GLN A 36 4.21 -10.21 -5.74
C GLN A 36 3.56 -10.85 -6.97
N ASP A 37 2.62 -11.77 -6.75
CA ASP A 37 1.93 -12.50 -7.83
C ASP A 37 0.65 -11.78 -8.27
N CYS A 38 0.34 -10.62 -7.66
CA CYS A 38 -0.81 -9.81 -8.01
C CYS A 38 -0.49 -8.93 -9.21
N ASP A 39 -1.25 -9.09 -10.30
CA ASP A 39 -1.19 -8.15 -11.41
C ASP A 39 -1.70 -6.77 -10.98
N LEU A 40 -0.89 -5.74 -11.22
CA LEU A 40 -1.21 -4.35 -10.91
C LEU A 40 -1.42 -3.59 -12.20
N GLY A 41 -2.62 -3.05 -12.37
CA GLY A 41 -3.04 -2.33 -13.57
C GLY A 41 -4.52 -1.97 -13.51
N ASN A 42 -4.96 -1.13 -14.44
CA ASN A 42 -6.33 -0.59 -14.42
C ASN A 42 -7.40 -1.68 -14.54
N ASN A 43 -7.16 -2.70 -15.37
CA ASN A 43 -8.08 -3.82 -15.55
C ASN A 43 -8.30 -4.61 -14.26
N GLN A 44 -7.21 -4.97 -13.56
CA GLN A 44 -7.31 -5.68 -12.29
C GLN A 44 -7.94 -4.81 -11.22
N PHE A 45 -7.58 -3.52 -11.15
CA PHE A 45 -8.18 -2.57 -10.20
C PHE A 45 -9.70 -2.46 -10.40
N SER A 46 -10.16 -2.33 -11.64
CA SER A 46 -11.58 -2.28 -12.00
C SER A 46 -12.30 -3.61 -11.65
N SER A 47 -11.69 -4.75 -12.00
CA SER A 47 -12.18 -6.07 -11.63
C SER A 47 -12.35 -6.24 -10.11
N CYS A 48 -11.40 -5.76 -9.32
CA CYS A 48 -11.49 -5.74 -7.85
C CYS A 48 -12.68 -4.90 -7.36
N ILE A 49 -12.93 -3.72 -7.94
CA ILE A 49 -14.10 -2.90 -7.62
C ILE A 49 -15.40 -3.67 -7.91
N SER A 50 -15.53 -4.23 -9.11
CA SER A 50 -16.73 -4.97 -9.51
C SER A 50 -17.01 -6.18 -8.60
N LYS A 51 -15.96 -6.92 -8.23
CA LYS A 51 -16.07 -8.07 -7.31
C LYS A 51 -16.51 -7.65 -5.91
N LEU A 52 -15.94 -6.56 -5.39
CA LEU A 52 -16.35 -6.02 -4.08
C LEU A 52 -17.77 -5.49 -4.10
N TYR A 53 -18.21 -4.85 -5.19
CA TYR A 53 -19.57 -4.35 -5.31
C TYR A 53 -20.61 -5.48 -5.31
N GLY A 54 -20.30 -6.63 -5.91
CA GLY A 54 -21.18 -7.79 -5.98
C GLY A 54 -21.10 -8.73 -4.77
N ILE A 55 -20.26 -8.44 -3.77
CA ILE A 55 -19.99 -9.36 -2.67
C ILE A 55 -21.19 -9.45 -1.72
N ARG A 56 -21.55 -10.68 -1.33
CA ARG A 56 -22.60 -10.91 -0.32
C ARG A 56 -21.98 -11.33 1.01
N ARG A 57 -22.70 -11.06 2.12
CA ARG A 57 -22.23 -11.40 3.48
C ARG A 57 -22.00 -12.90 3.67
N ASP A 58 -22.80 -13.73 3.00
CA ASP A 58 -22.83 -15.19 3.05
C ASP A 58 -21.90 -15.88 2.03
N ASP A 59 -21.15 -15.12 1.24
CA ASP A 59 -20.24 -15.68 0.24
C ASP A 59 -19.05 -16.40 0.91
N ARG A 60 -18.85 -17.67 0.56
CA ARG A 60 -17.72 -18.48 1.06
C ARG A 60 -16.36 -17.96 0.59
N GLN A 61 -16.32 -17.20 -0.51
CA GLN A 61 -15.11 -16.57 -1.04
C GLN A 61 -14.94 -15.12 -0.58
N ARG A 62 -15.78 -14.65 0.34
CA ARG A 62 -15.82 -13.26 0.75
C ARG A 62 -14.48 -12.72 1.21
N ASP A 63 -13.87 -13.38 2.19
CA ASP A 63 -12.61 -12.92 2.78
C ASP A 63 -11.46 -12.96 1.77
N TYR A 64 -11.45 -13.95 0.86
CA TYR A 64 -10.50 -14.03 -0.24
C TYR A 64 -10.66 -12.85 -1.21
N THR A 65 -11.90 -12.56 -1.64
CA THR A 65 -12.23 -11.46 -2.55
C THR A 65 -11.83 -10.11 -1.95
N ILE A 66 -12.16 -9.90 -0.67
CA ILE A 66 -11.76 -8.69 0.07
C ILE A 66 -10.25 -8.60 0.14
N ALA A 67 -9.57 -9.64 0.61
CA ALA A 67 -8.12 -9.59 0.78
C ALA A 67 -7.38 -9.35 -0.54
N SER A 68 -7.78 -10.03 -1.62
CA SER A 68 -7.22 -9.86 -2.96
C SER A 68 -7.41 -8.43 -3.47
N ALA A 69 -8.60 -7.85 -3.31
CA ALA A 69 -8.87 -6.47 -3.72
C ALA A 69 -8.04 -5.46 -2.91
N PHE A 70 -7.94 -5.65 -1.59
CA PHE A 70 -7.14 -4.76 -0.74
C PHE A 70 -5.64 -4.84 -1.06
N LEU A 71 -5.10 -5.99 -1.44
CA LEU A 71 -3.71 -6.11 -1.90
C LEU A 71 -3.45 -5.27 -3.16
N VAL A 72 -4.40 -5.24 -4.10
CA VAL A 72 -4.30 -4.41 -5.31
C VAL A 72 -4.43 -2.93 -4.94
N PHE A 73 -5.45 -2.56 -4.16
CA PHE A 73 -5.72 -1.16 -3.80
C PHE A 73 -4.61 -0.54 -2.96
N ILE A 74 -4.10 -1.25 -1.95
CA ILE A 74 -3.02 -0.75 -1.09
C ILE A 74 -1.78 -0.51 -1.96
N GLN A 75 -1.42 -1.44 -2.84
CA GLN A 75 -0.26 -1.26 -3.71
C GLN A 75 -0.47 -0.10 -4.70
N MET A 76 -1.57 -0.09 -5.45
CA MET A 76 -1.81 0.91 -6.49
C MET A 76 -2.07 2.32 -5.95
N LEU A 77 -2.62 2.47 -4.73
CA LEU A 77 -2.94 3.77 -4.13
C LEU A 77 -1.97 4.16 -3.01
N SER A 78 -1.87 3.35 -1.96
CA SER A 78 -1.09 3.74 -0.77
C SER A 78 0.41 3.66 -1.03
N GLU A 79 0.89 2.60 -1.68
CA GLU A 79 2.32 2.46 -1.96
C GLU A 79 2.79 3.38 -3.09
N SER A 80 1.96 3.63 -4.10
CA SER A 80 2.25 4.65 -5.12
C SER A 80 2.34 6.05 -4.50
N MET A 81 1.51 6.37 -3.51
CA MET A 81 1.61 7.64 -2.77
C MET A 81 2.86 7.72 -1.88
N ARG A 82 3.36 6.61 -1.34
CA ARG A 82 4.55 6.58 -0.47
C ARG A 82 5.86 6.54 -1.25
N LEU A 83 5.89 5.80 -2.35
CA LEU A 83 7.10 5.38 -3.06
C LEU A 83 7.13 5.95 -4.48
N ARG A 84 8.06 6.86 -4.74
CA ARG A 84 8.22 7.54 -6.03
C ARG A 84 8.47 6.58 -7.19
N LYS A 85 9.29 5.56 -6.97
CA LYS A 85 9.66 4.61 -8.02
C LYS A 85 8.49 3.70 -8.39
N PHE A 86 7.73 3.28 -7.38
CA PHE A 86 6.50 2.50 -7.56
C PHE A 86 5.41 3.32 -8.25
N ASN A 87 5.27 4.60 -7.88
CA ASN A 87 4.35 5.54 -8.52
C ASN A 87 4.56 5.64 -10.03
N ARG A 88 5.82 5.65 -10.49
CA ARG A 88 6.14 5.67 -11.93
C ARG A 88 5.64 4.41 -12.63
N LYS A 89 5.91 3.23 -12.06
CA LYS A 89 5.40 1.95 -12.60
C LYS A 89 3.87 1.96 -12.69
N VAL A 90 3.19 2.47 -11.67
CA VAL A 90 1.72 2.62 -11.69
C VAL A 90 1.29 3.60 -12.80
N ALA A 91 1.93 4.78 -12.90
CA ALA A 91 1.64 5.77 -13.92
C ALA A 91 1.78 5.21 -15.35
N ASP A 92 2.78 4.36 -15.58
CA ASP A 92 3.05 3.72 -16.87
C ASP A 92 1.95 2.73 -17.29
N VAL A 93 1.24 2.11 -16.34
CA VAL A 93 0.20 1.10 -16.64
C VAL A 93 -1.23 1.62 -16.55
N VAL A 94 -1.46 2.76 -15.89
CA VAL A 94 -2.79 3.39 -15.82
C VAL A 94 -3.11 4.24 -17.04
N GLN A 95 -2.12 4.55 -17.89
CA GLN A 95 -2.36 5.18 -19.19
C GLN A 95 -2.48 4.10 -20.28
N PRO A 96 -3.55 4.10 -21.08
CA PRO A 96 -3.69 3.13 -22.15
C PRO A 96 -2.71 3.44 -23.28
N THR A 97 -2.01 2.41 -23.77
CA THR A 97 -1.18 2.50 -24.97
C THR A 97 -1.90 1.78 -26.10
N HIS A 98 -2.22 2.47 -27.18
CA HIS A 98 -3.06 1.95 -28.28
C HIS A 98 -4.40 1.36 -27.82
N GLY A 99 -5.03 1.98 -26.80
CA GLY A 99 -6.32 1.54 -26.26
C GLY A 99 -6.25 0.35 -25.29
N VAL A 100 -5.05 -0.15 -24.99
CA VAL A 100 -4.85 -1.28 -24.06
C VAL A 100 -4.15 -0.78 -22.79
N TYR A 101 -4.71 -1.10 -21.63
CA TYR A 101 -4.06 -0.87 -20.34
C TYR A 101 -3.00 -1.94 -20.07
N GLY A 102 -1.81 -1.50 -19.68
CA GLY A 102 -0.75 -2.40 -19.24
C GLY A 102 -1.01 -2.99 -17.85
N GLN A 103 -0.13 -3.90 -17.45
CA GLN A 103 -0.05 -4.42 -16.09
C GLN A 103 1.39 -4.74 -15.72
N PHE A 104 1.69 -4.77 -14.43
CA PHE A 104 2.99 -5.21 -13.91
C PHE A 104 2.81 -5.95 -12.58
N GLN A 105 3.82 -6.72 -12.20
CA GLN A 105 3.91 -7.35 -10.89
C GLN A 105 4.99 -6.67 -10.05
N ALA A 106 4.76 -6.56 -8.74
CA ALA A 106 5.71 -5.93 -7.83
C ALA A 106 6.95 -6.82 -7.69
N ASP A 107 8.13 -6.28 -8.02
CA ASP A 107 9.38 -7.00 -7.87
C ASP A 107 9.87 -7.02 -6.42
N GLU A 108 10.93 -7.78 -6.13
CA GLU A 108 11.47 -7.87 -4.78
C GLU A 108 11.96 -6.51 -4.24
N PHE A 109 12.50 -5.66 -5.12
CA PHE A 109 12.93 -4.32 -4.72
C PHE A 109 11.74 -3.45 -4.32
N ASP A 110 10.63 -3.51 -5.05
CA ASP A 110 9.39 -2.83 -4.71
C ASP A 110 8.87 -3.29 -3.36
N MET A 111 8.78 -4.61 -3.16
CA MET A 111 8.34 -5.19 -1.88
C MET A 111 9.23 -4.76 -0.72
N SER A 112 10.55 -4.74 -0.92
CA SER A 112 11.50 -4.27 0.07
C SER A 112 11.30 -2.79 0.39
N CYS A 113 10.98 -1.95 -0.60
CA CYS A 113 10.68 -0.53 -0.39
C CYS A 113 9.40 -0.34 0.42
N GLN A 114 8.33 -1.10 0.12
CA GLN A 114 7.07 -1.09 0.87
C GLN A 114 7.29 -1.45 2.34
N ASN A 115 8.00 -2.57 2.58
CA ASN A 115 8.31 -3.05 3.94
C ASN A 115 9.17 -2.06 4.74
N ASN A 116 10.04 -1.30 4.07
CA ASN A 116 10.99 -0.37 4.71
C ASN A 116 10.57 1.11 4.65
N TRP A 117 9.38 1.43 4.15
CA TRP A 117 8.94 2.83 3.99
C TRP A 117 9.04 3.63 5.31
N ARG A 118 8.64 3.01 6.42
CA ARG A 118 8.74 3.60 7.76
C ARG A 118 10.18 3.90 8.13
N THR A 119 11.06 2.90 8.03
CA THR A 119 12.49 3.02 8.37
C THR A 119 13.18 4.07 7.51
N LEU A 120 12.88 4.10 6.20
CA LEU A 120 13.39 5.12 5.28
C LEU A 120 12.91 6.52 5.67
N SER A 121 11.62 6.67 6.04
CA SER A 121 11.07 7.94 6.48
C SER A 121 11.73 8.45 7.76
N GLU A 122 11.86 7.57 8.76
CA GLU A 122 12.48 7.90 10.05
C GLU A 122 13.96 8.26 9.86
N ALA A 123 14.72 7.51 9.05
CA ALA A 123 16.11 7.82 8.75
C ALA A 123 16.31 9.18 8.04
N ILE A 124 15.42 9.56 7.12
CA ILE A 124 15.44 10.89 6.50
C ILE A 124 15.18 11.98 7.55
N LEU A 125 14.24 11.77 8.47
CA LEU A 125 13.84 12.77 9.46
C LEU A 125 14.79 12.90 10.64
N GLU A 126 15.62 11.89 10.89
CA GLU A 126 16.66 11.87 11.93
C GLU A 126 18.02 12.39 11.45
N GLN A 127 18.15 12.67 10.16
CA GLN A 127 19.36 13.22 9.55
C GLN A 127 19.79 14.51 10.26
N ASN A 128 21.08 14.62 10.59
CA ASN A 128 21.67 15.89 10.98
C ASN A 128 21.88 16.75 9.71
N LYS A 129 21.41 18.01 9.73
CA LYS A 129 21.38 18.93 8.56
C LYS A 129 22.76 19.20 7.94
N VAL A 130 23.84 18.81 8.61
CA VAL A 130 25.23 19.08 8.21
C VAL A 130 25.74 18.14 7.10
N THR A 131 25.25 16.89 7.02
CA THR A 131 25.76 15.91 6.03
C THR A 131 24.62 15.17 5.34
N ASP A 132 24.76 14.83 4.04
CA ASP A 132 23.77 14.01 3.30
C ASP A 132 23.73 12.53 3.75
N LYS A 133 24.61 12.10 4.66
CA LYS A 133 24.67 10.72 5.15
C LYS A 133 23.52 10.42 6.12
N LEU A 134 22.96 9.23 6.01
CA LEU A 134 22.05 8.64 6.99
C LEU A 134 22.86 8.15 8.20
N LYS A 135 22.26 8.23 9.40
CA LYS A 135 22.85 7.67 10.62
C LYS A 135 23.06 6.15 10.53
N ARG A 136 22.16 5.47 9.82
CA ARG A 136 22.21 4.03 9.56
C ARG A 136 21.86 3.78 8.11
N ALA A 137 22.70 2.98 7.44
CA ALA A 137 22.41 2.51 6.10
C ALA A 137 21.27 1.48 6.12
N ILE A 138 20.41 1.53 5.11
CA ILE A 138 19.26 0.63 4.94
C ILE A 138 19.48 -0.19 3.68
N THR A 139 19.46 -1.51 3.80
CA THR A 139 19.57 -2.43 2.66
C THR A 139 18.18 -2.74 2.12
N LEU A 140 18.01 -2.62 0.80
CA LEU A 140 16.77 -2.93 0.10
C LEU A 140 17.01 -4.03 -0.95
N GLY A 141 16.19 -5.08 -0.93
CA GLY A 141 16.32 -6.28 -1.78
C GLY A 141 17.71 -6.93 -1.70
N PHE A 142 18.14 -7.58 -2.78
CA PHE A 142 19.49 -8.13 -2.93
C PHE A 142 20.58 -7.04 -3.10
N HIS A 143 20.92 -6.30 -2.05
CA HIS A 143 22.13 -5.45 -1.95
C HIS A 143 22.04 -3.96 -2.36
N ARG A 144 20.85 -3.36 -2.52
CA ARG A 144 20.80 -1.90 -2.69
C ARG A 144 20.91 -1.19 -1.35
N VAL A 145 22.08 -0.63 -1.07
CA VAL A 145 22.34 0.12 0.16
C VAL A 145 21.94 1.59 -0.02
N VAL A 146 21.04 2.04 0.85
CA VAL A 146 20.60 3.43 1.01
C VAL A 146 21.31 4.00 2.23
N ASP A 147 22.34 4.80 1.99
CA ASP A 147 23.25 5.39 2.99
C ASP A 147 23.15 6.92 3.06
N THR A 148 22.35 7.52 2.17
CA THR A 148 22.26 8.97 1.97
C THR A 148 20.82 9.40 1.81
N VAL A 149 20.51 10.63 2.25
CA VAL A 149 19.18 11.21 2.14
C VAL A 149 18.81 11.44 0.69
N ARG A 150 19.75 11.85 -0.17
CA ARG A 150 19.52 11.91 -1.62
C ARG A 150 19.07 10.57 -2.21
N LYS A 151 19.69 9.43 -1.85
CA LYS A 151 19.24 8.10 -2.31
C LYS A 151 17.85 7.77 -1.75
N ALA A 152 17.61 8.01 -0.47
CA ALA A 152 16.33 7.73 0.17
C ALA A 152 15.17 8.55 -0.44
N LYS A 153 15.38 9.84 -0.72
CA LYS A 153 14.41 10.73 -1.39
C LYS A 153 14.16 10.39 -2.87
N LYS A 154 15.02 9.61 -3.52
CA LYS A 154 14.72 9.05 -4.84
C LYS A 154 13.69 7.91 -4.77
N ILE A 155 13.57 7.28 -3.61
CA ILE A 155 12.67 6.14 -3.36
C ILE A 155 11.36 6.61 -2.73
N VAL A 156 11.45 7.38 -1.64
CA VAL A 156 10.27 7.85 -0.87
C VAL A 156 9.84 9.22 -1.35
N GLN A 157 8.53 9.42 -1.53
CA GLN A 157 7.94 10.73 -1.85
C GLN A 157 7.13 11.33 -0.70
N LEU A 158 6.46 10.49 0.11
CA LEU A 158 5.71 10.92 1.28
C LEU A 158 6.35 10.34 2.55
N LEU A 159 6.69 11.21 3.50
CA LEU A 159 7.32 10.80 4.75
C LEU A 159 6.28 10.55 5.83
N LYS A 160 6.53 9.57 6.68
CA LYS A 160 5.77 9.39 7.91
C LYS A 160 5.94 10.61 8.83
N ARG A 161 4.83 11.20 9.29
CA ARG A 161 4.86 12.33 10.23
C ARG A 161 5.53 11.91 11.54
N LYS A 162 6.43 12.74 12.09
CA LYS A 162 6.91 12.58 13.47
C LYS A 162 5.71 12.72 14.40
N ARG A 163 5.55 11.80 15.37
CA ARG A 163 4.65 12.04 16.49
C ARG A 163 5.19 13.26 17.24
N CYS A 164 4.44 14.35 17.29
CA CYS A 164 4.71 15.40 18.27
C CYS A 164 4.36 14.80 19.62
N GLU A 165 5.36 14.60 20.48
CA GLU A 165 5.10 14.38 21.89
C GLU A 165 4.53 15.69 22.45
N GLU A 166 3.27 15.66 22.86
CA GLU A 166 2.73 16.71 23.73
C GLU A 166 3.57 16.67 25.00
N LYS A 167 4.43 17.69 25.17
CA LYS A 167 5.05 17.93 26.46
C LYS A 167 3.95 18.37 27.41
N SER A 168 3.45 17.44 28.23
CA SER A 168 2.64 17.76 29.40
C SER A 168 3.49 18.69 30.28
N ILE A 169 3.20 19.98 30.24
CA ILE A 169 3.73 20.93 31.21
C ILE A 169 3.00 20.62 32.51
N GLN A 170 3.66 19.86 33.40
CA GLN A 170 3.20 19.75 34.78
C GLN A 170 3.45 21.10 35.47
N LEU A 171 2.38 21.88 35.60
CA LEU A 171 2.12 22.84 36.67
C LEU A 171 2.60 22.31 38.03
N GLN A 172 3.79 22.66 38.54
CA GLN A 172 4.13 22.54 39.96
C GLN A 172 3.68 23.80 40.70
#